data_AF-A0AAE2YDI9-F1
#
_entry.id   AF-A0AAE2YDI9-F1
#
_cell.length_a   1.000
_cell.length_b   1.000
_cell.length_c   1.000
_cell.angle_alpha   90.00
_cell.angle_beta   90.00
_cell.angle_gamma   90.00
#
_symmetry.space_group_name_H-M   'P 1'
#
loop_
_entity.id
_entity.type
_entity.pdbx_description
1 polymer ?
#
loop_
_entity_poly.entity_id
_entity_poly.type
_entity_poly.pdbx_seq_one_letter_code
_entity_poly.pdbx_strand_id
1 'polypeptide(L)'
;MSKLDQWMRYYREHAEDALKIGDYASASDYYSLASFTSIIADDIPQAKYFAEEALGACKEGNLEDDHLWLAKVAKALASGRREEAEELWEKLADKLQEEIVNLYRGALRKI
;
A
#
# COMPACT_ATOMS: atom_id res chain seq x y z
N MET A 1 -6.55 -1.81 -21.68
CA MET A 1 -5.83 -1.88 -20.39
C MET A 1 -5.63 -0.45 -19.93
N SER A 2 -6.20 -0.10 -18.77
CA SER A 2 -6.13 1.25 -18.21
C SER A 2 -4.70 1.53 -17.70
N LYS A 3 -4.36 2.81 -17.50
CA LYS A 3 -3.08 3.17 -16.85
C LYS A 3 -3.00 2.63 -15.42
N LEU A 4 -4.13 2.55 -14.71
CA LEU A 4 -4.20 2.01 -13.35
C LEU A 4 -3.91 0.51 -13.33
N ASP A 5 -4.42 -0.24 -14.32
CA ASP A 5 -4.14 -1.68 -14.45
C ASP A 5 -2.65 -1.94 -14.66
N GLN A 6 -1.99 -1.09 -15.47
CA GLN A 6 -0.56 -1.18 -15.72
C GLN A 6 0.25 -0.92 -14.44
N TRP A 7 -0.12 0.10 -13.67
CA TRP A 7 0.56 0.44 -12.41
C TRP A 7 0.34 -0.62 -11.33
N MET A 8 -0.88 -1.12 -11.20
CA MET A 8 -1.20 -2.19 -10.26
C MET A 8 -0.38 -3.45 -10.55
N ARG A 9 -0.29 -3.82 -11.83
CA ARG A 9 0.54 -4.94 -12.27
C ARG A 9 2.01 -4.70 -11.99
N TYR A 10 2.52 -3.50 -12.31
CA TYR A 10 3.90 -3.11 -12.05
C TYR A 10 4.25 -3.27 -10.57
N TYR A 11 3.44 -2.68 -9.67
CA TYR A 11 3.68 -2.76 -8.23
C TYR A 11 3.59 -4.20 -7.72
N ARG A 12 2.60 -4.98 -8.16
CA ARG A 12 2.49 -6.38 -7.79
C ARG A 12 3.72 -7.19 -8.21
N GLU A 13 4.17 -7.06 -9.46
CA GLU A 13 5.34 -7.80 -9.96
C GLU A 13 6.60 -7.45 -9.15
N HIS A 14 6.80 -6.17 -8.82
CA HIS A 14 7.94 -5.74 -8.00
C HIS A 14 7.85 -6.22 -6.55
N ALA A 15 6.64 -6.28 -5.97
CA ALA A 15 6.43 -6.83 -4.65
C ALA A 15 6.76 -8.33 -4.59
N GLU A 16 6.29 -9.09 -5.59
CA GLU A 16 6.55 -10.52 -5.71
C GLU A 16 8.04 -10.81 -5.94
N ASP A 17 8.73 -9.99 -6.75
CA ASP A 17 10.17 -10.13 -6.98
C ASP A 17 11.00 -9.78 -5.75
N ALA A 18 10.61 -8.74 -5.00
CA ALA A 18 11.24 -8.40 -3.73
C ALA A 18 11.09 -9.52 -2.68
N LEU A 19 9.90 -10.12 -2.55
CA LEU A 19 9.68 -11.26 -1.67
C LEU A 19 10.58 -12.46 -2.01
N LYS A 20 10.77 -12.77 -3.29
CA LYS A 20 11.61 -13.91 -3.72
C LYS A 20 13.06 -13.80 -3.24
N ILE A 21 13.56 -12.58 -3.07
CA ILE A 21 14.92 -12.32 -2.62
C ILE A 21 15.00 -11.95 -1.13
N GLY A 22 13.89 -12.01 -0.40
CA GLY A 22 13.81 -11.69 1.03
C GLY A 22 13.85 -10.19 1.33
N ASP A 23 13.59 -9.33 0.35
CA ASP A 23 13.46 -7.88 0.57
C ASP A 23 12.03 -7.54 1.01
N TYR A 24 11.76 -7.79 2.29
CA TYR A 24 10.45 -7.59 2.89
C TYR A 24 10.01 -6.13 2.96
N ALA A 25 10.95 -5.20 3.05
CA ALA A 25 10.67 -3.76 3.08
C ALA A 25 10.11 -3.30 1.73
N SER A 26 10.84 -3.59 0.64
CA SER A 26 10.36 -3.27 -0.71
C SER A 26 9.06 -4.00 -1.04
N ALA A 27 8.93 -5.26 -0.64
CA ALA A 27 7.69 -6.01 -0.84
C ALA A 27 6.49 -5.33 -0.16
N SER A 28 6.66 -4.89 1.09
CA SER A 28 5.59 -4.21 1.84
C SER A 28 5.17 -2.90 1.20
N ASP A 29 6.14 -2.09 0.76
CA ASP A 29 5.87 -0.82 0.09
C ASP A 29 5.13 -1.04 -1.22
N TYR A 30 5.64 -1.92 -2.08
CA TYR A 30 5.01 -2.17 -3.38
C TYR A 30 3.60 -2.77 -3.24
N TYR A 31 3.34 -3.65 -2.28
CA TYR A 31 1.98 -4.10 -2.01
C TYR A 31 1.09 -2.98 -1.48
N SER A 32 1.60 -2.08 -0.64
CA SER A 32 0.84 -0.91 -0.19
C SER A 32 0.46 0.01 -1.35
N LEU A 33 1.37 0.26 -2.29
CA LEU A 33 1.10 1.05 -3.50
C LEU A 33 0.10 0.35 -4.45
N ALA A 34 0.21 -0.98 -4.58
CA ALA A 34 -0.76 -1.78 -5.32
C ALA A 34 -2.16 -1.65 -4.70
N SER A 35 -2.25 -1.70 -3.37
CA SER A 35 -3.50 -1.50 -2.63
C SER A 35 -4.12 -0.13 -2.90
N PHE A 36 -3.37 0.97 -2.78
CA PHE A 36 -3.87 2.31 -3.10
C PHE A 36 -4.36 2.41 -4.55
N THR A 37 -3.63 1.81 -5.48
CA THR A 37 -3.99 1.81 -6.91
C THR A 37 -5.29 1.05 -7.15
N SER A 38 -5.49 -0.10 -6.49
CA SER A 38 -6.74 -0.86 -6.54
C SER A 38 -7.92 -0.08 -5.97
N ILE A 39 -7.73 0.67 -4.87
CA ILE A 39 -8.78 1.56 -4.32
C ILE A 39 -9.16 2.63 -5.34
N ILE A 40 -8.18 3.29 -5.97
CA ILE A 40 -8.42 4.32 -7.01
C ILE A 40 -9.22 3.75 -8.19
N ALA A 41 -8.97 2.47 -8.54
CA ALA A 41 -9.66 1.74 -9.58
C ALA A 41 -11.03 1.16 -9.15
N ASP A 42 -11.48 1.45 -7.92
CA ASP A 42 -12.70 0.91 -7.30
C ASP A 42 -12.71 -0.64 -7.15
N ASP A 43 -11.53 -1.28 -7.15
CA ASP A 43 -11.35 -2.71 -6.91
C ASP A 43 -10.98 -2.99 -5.44
N ILE A 44 -11.99 -2.87 -4.56
CA ILE A 44 -11.82 -3.04 -3.11
C ILE A 44 -11.40 -4.46 -2.70
N PRO A 45 -11.91 -5.56 -3.30
CA PRO A 45 -11.43 -6.90 -2.99
C PRO A 45 -9.92 -7.04 -3.22
N GLN A 46 -9.41 -6.57 -4.36
CA GLN A 46 -7.99 -6.62 -4.68
C GLN A 46 -7.16 -5.71 -3.76
N ALA A 47 -7.69 -4.54 -3.41
CA ALA A 47 -7.05 -3.64 -2.45
C ALA A 47 -6.84 -4.29 -1.08
N LYS A 48 -7.85 -5.02 -0.58
CA LYS A 48 -7.78 -5.73 0.70
C LYS A 48 -6.74 -6.85 0.67
N TYR A 49 -6.68 -7.61 -0.42
CA TYR A 49 -5.66 -8.63 -0.62
C TYR A 49 -4.26 -8.03 -0.52
N PHE A 50 -3.96 -6.98 -1.30
CA PHE A 50 -2.63 -6.37 -1.27
C PHE A 50 -2.30 -5.73 0.09
N ALA A 51 -3.27 -5.15 0.78
CA ALA A 51 -3.02 -4.63 2.13
C ALA A 51 -2.67 -5.73 3.13
N GLU A 52 -3.22 -6.94 2.97
CA GLU A 52 -2.88 -8.09 3.81
C GLU A 52 -1.48 -8.62 3.48
N GLU A 53 -1.12 -8.71 2.20
CA GLU A 53 0.23 -9.09 1.76
C GLU A 53 1.29 -8.09 2.26
N ALA A 54 1.00 -6.79 2.23
CA ALA A 54 1.89 -5.76 2.75
C ALA A 54 2.18 -5.94 4.25
N LEU A 55 1.16 -6.24 5.05
CA LEU A 55 1.29 -6.54 6.48
C LEU A 55 1.99 -7.90 6.70
N GLY A 56 1.75 -8.87 5.84
CA GLY A 56 2.42 -10.17 5.84
C GLY A 56 3.93 -10.02 5.66
N ALA A 57 4.36 -9.23 4.66
CA ALA A 57 5.76 -8.92 4.43
C ALA A 57 6.41 -8.21 5.64
N CYS A 58 5.74 -7.21 6.22
CA CYS A 58 6.22 -6.57 7.45
C CYS A 58 6.41 -7.56 8.59
N LYS A 59 5.46 -8.48 8.79
CA LYS A 59 5.53 -9.49 9.83
C LYS A 59 6.68 -10.47 9.60
N GLU A 60 6.88 -10.91 8.37
CA GLU A 60 7.93 -11.86 8.02
C GLU A 60 9.33 -11.23 8.14
N GLY A 61 9.46 -9.96 7.72
CA GLY A 61 10.69 -9.18 7.86
C GLY A 61 10.93 -8.58 9.26
N ASN A 62 10.01 -8.77 10.20
CA ASN A 62 10.03 -8.13 11.53
C ASN A 62 10.21 -6.60 11.46
N LEU A 63 9.46 -5.96 10.56
CA LEU A 63 9.50 -4.51 10.34
C LEU A 63 8.58 -3.79 11.33
N GLU A 64 9.12 -2.79 12.04
CA GLU A 64 8.39 -1.96 13.01
C GLU A 64 8.48 -0.45 12.69
N ASP A 65 8.87 -0.11 11.47
CA ASP A 65 9.20 1.23 11.00
C ASP A 65 8.15 1.80 10.02
N ASP A 66 8.57 2.74 9.17
CA ASP A 66 7.70 3.45 8.23
C ASP A 66 7.01 2.52 7.21
N HIS A 67 7.62 1.38 6.86
CA HIS A 67 7.01 0.36 5.99
C HIS A 67 5.75 -0.23 6.64
N LEU A 68 5.83 -0.54 7.94
CA LEU A 68 4.68 -1.04 8.70
C LEU A 68 3.57 0.01 8.80
N TRP A 69 3.92 1.28 8.99
CA TRP A 69 2.93 2.35 9.01
C TRP A 69 2.22 2.49 7.67
N LEU A 70 2.96 2.41 6.55
CA LEU A 70 2.38 2.49 5.20
C LEU A 70 1.42 1.32 4.93
N ALA A 71 1.81 0.11 5.29
CA ALA A 71 0.96 -1.08 5.19
C ALA A 71 -0.32 -0.96 6.03
N LYS A 72 -0.23 -0.38 7.23
CA LYS A 72 -1.42 -0.12 8.08
C LYS A 72 -2.36 0.92 7.46
N VAL A 73 -1.83 1.98 6.84
CA VAL A 73 -2.64 2.96 6.09
C VAL A 73 -3.38 2.27 4.96
N ALA A 74 -2.69 1.45 4.15
CA ALA A 74 -3.31 0.66 3.08
C ALA A 74 -4.45 -0.21 3.60
N LYS A 75 -4.25 -0.89 4.73
CA LYS A 75 -5.29 -1.71 5.37
C LYS A 75 -6.48 -0.88 5.88
N ALA A 76 -6.23 0.27 6.49
CA ALA A 76 -7.29 1.16 6.96
C ALA A 76 -8.15 1.65 5.79
N LEU A 77 -7.53 2.15 4.72
CA LEU A 77 -8.24 2.60 3.52
C LEU A 77 -9.01 1.46 2.83
N ALA A 78 -8.38 0.29 2.61
CA ALA A 78 -9.04 -0.85 1.97
C ALA A 78 -10.23 -1.39 2.77
N SER A 79 -10.26 -1.14 4.09
CA SER A 79 -11.37 -1.48 4.98
C SER A 79 -12.40 -0.35 5.14
N GLY A 80 -12.25 0.79 4.45
CA GLY A 80 -13.16 1.92 4.55
C GLY A 80 -13.03 2.73 5.86
N ARG A 81 -11.91 2.59 6.58
CA ARG A 81 -11.67 3.25 7.87
C ARG A 81 -10.86 4.53 7.64
N ARG A 82 -11.55 5.58 7.19
CA ARG A 82 -10.94 6.85 6.77
C ARG A 82 -10.16 7.56 7.89
N GLU A 83 -10.80 7.78 9.02
CA GLU A 83 -10.21 8.51 10.16
C GLU A 83 -8.92 7.82 10.65
N GLU A 84 -8.96 6.49 10.81
CA GLU A 84 -7.78 5.69 11.18
C GLU A 84 -6.66 5.81 10.15
N ALA A 85 -6.99 5.85 8.85
CA ALA A 85 -5.98 6.02 7.80
C ALA A 85 -5.32 7.39 7.86
N GLU A 86 -6.07 8.45 8.15
CA GLU A 86 -5.56 9.82 8.31
C GLU A 86 -4.64 9.90 9.55
N GLU A 87 -5.05 9.35 10.71
CA GLU A 87 -4.21 9.31 11.92
C GLU A 87 -2.90 8.53 11.72
N LEU A 88 -2.95 7.40 11.00
CA LEU A 88 -1.76 6.63 10.67
C LEU A 88 -0.86 7.37 9.69
N TRP A 89 -1.44 8.10 8.74
CA TRP A 89 -0.71 8.87 7.74
C TRP A 89 0.07 10.04 8.34
N GLU A 90 -0.44 10.68 9.40
CA GLU A 90 0.28 11.76 10.11
C GLU A 90 1.66 11.31 10.62
N LYS A 91 1.86 10.01 10.88
CA LYS A 91 3.15 9.45 11.29
C LYS A 91 4.18 9.36 10.15
N LEU A 92 3.73 9.51 8.91
CA LEU A 92 4.50 9.33 7.68
C LEU A 92 4.68 10.60 6.84
N ALA A 93 3.81 11.61 7.03
CA ALA A 93 3.53 12.65 6.05
C ALA A 93 4.74 13.43 5.49
N ASP A 94 5.83 13.56 6.26
CA ASP A 94 7.03 14.33 5.86
C ASP A 94 8.16 13.47 5.28
N LYS A 95 7.98 12.14 5.18
CA LYS A 95 9.05 11.19 4.84
C LYS A 95 8.90 10.57 3.46
N LEU A 96 7.74 10.72 2.83
CA LEU A 96 7.39 9.99 1.62
C LEU A 96 7.57 10.85 0.36
N GLN A 97 7.92 10.18 -0.74
CA GLN A 97 7.99 10.78 -2.07
C GLN A 97 6.60 11.24 -2.54
N GLU A 98 6.58 12.30 -3.35
CA GLU A 98 5.33 12.95 -3.81
C GLU A 98 4.40 11.98 -4.55
N GLU A 99 4.96 11.03 -5.30
CA GLU A 99 4.21 9.98 -6.00
C GLU A 99 3.39 9.11 -5.04
N ILE A 100 3.97 8.74 -3.89
CA ILE A 100 3.29 7.95 -2.85
C ILE A 100 2.18 8.78 -2.20
N VAL A 101 2.47 10.06 -1.91
CA VAL A 101 1.49 11.01 -1.37
C VAL A 101 0.29 11.17 -2.31
N ASN A 102 0.54 11.24 -3.61
CA ASN A 102 -0.51 11.38 -4.62
C ASN A 102 -1.39 10.11 -4.72
N LEU A 103 -0.80 8.93 -4.62
CA LEU A 103 -1.57 7.67 -4.57
C LEU A 103 -2.43 7.58 -3.32
N TYR A 104 -1.88 7.88 -2.14
CA TYR A 104 -2.64 7.94 -0.89
C TYR A 104 -3.82 8.91 -1.01
N ARG A 105 -3.60 10.14 -1.47
CA ARG A 105 -4.67 11.13 -1.66
C ARG A 105 -5.72 10.67 -2.66
N GLY A 106 -5.30 10.00 -3.73
CA GLY A 106 -6.20 9.38 -4.70
C GLY A 106 -7.11 8.34 -4.05
N ALA A 107 -6.53 7.42 -3.28
CA ALA A 107 -7.26 6.38 -2.57
C ALA A 107 -8.19 6.97 -1.49
N LEU A 108 -7.71 7.93 -0.68
CA LEU A 108 -8.48 8.60 0.36
C LEU A 108 -9.72 9.33 -0.19
N ARG A 109 -9.70 9.82 -1.43
CA ARG A 109 -10.89 10.45 -2.06
C ARG A 109 -11.98 9.46 -2.46
N LYS A 110 -11.66 8.17 -2.53
CA LYS A 110 -12.61 7.11 -2.86
C LYS A 110 -13.33 6.52 -1.64
N ILE A 111 -12.78 6.79 -0.45
CA ILE A 111 -13.31 6.32 0.84
C ILE A 111 -14.07 7.45 1.53
#